data_AF-A0A7R6X4C3-F1
#
_entry.id   AF-A0A7R6X4C3-F1
#
_cell.length_a   1.000
_cell.length_b   1.000
_cell.length_c   1.000
_cell.angle_alpha   90.00
_cell.angle_beta   90.00
_cell.angle_gamma   90.00
#
_symmetry.space_group_name_H-M   'P 1'
#
loop_
_entity.id
_entity.type
_entity.pdbx_description
1 polymer ?
#
loop_
_entity_poly.entity_id
_entity_poly.type
_entity_poly.pdbx_seq_one_letter_code
_entity_poly.pdbx_strand_id
1 'polypeptide(L)'
;MQKERRFEISVGSERAYTNLIAEIIFKDKKLGLILSQERSKEDIDVSVFSLIDNCTDHFYNSDRVDDVTIDIDTLIEAINEAKERLRLLDVPRE
;
A
#
# COMPACT_ATOMS: atom_id res chain seq x y z
N MET A 1 18.75 9.52 -15.19
CA MET A 1 18.65 8.34 -14.30
C MET A 1 17.22 8.25 -13.81
N GLN A 2 16.48 7.20 -14.20
CA GLN A 2 15.23 6.90 -13.50
C GLN A 2 15.62 6.47 -12.08
N LYS A 3 15.12 7.16 -11.05
CA LYS A 3 15.25 6.68 -9.67
C LYS A 3 14.54 5.33 -9.62
N GLU A 4 15.26 4.31 -9.17
CA GLU A 4 14.66 3.01 -8.89
C GLU A 4 13.54 3.24 -7.85
N ARG A 5 12.32 2.83 -8.17
CA ARG A 5 11.16 3.10 -7.31
C ARG A 5 11.25 2.23 -6.07
N ARG A 6 11.10 2.85 -4.89
CA ARG A 6 11.16 2.19 -3.58
C ARG A 6 9.98 1.24 -3.29
N PHE A 7 8.92 1.34 -4.09
CA PHE A 7 7.71 0.54 -3.95
C PHE A 7 7.11 0.18 -5.31
N GLU A 8 6.30 -0.87 -5.32
CA GLU A 8 5.46 -1.30 -6.44
C GLU A 8 3.99 -1.16 -6.06
N ILE A 9 3.14 -0.85 -7.04
CA ILE A 9 1.71 -0.71 -6.84
C ILE A 9 1.00 -1.60 -7.87
N SER A 10 0.17 -2.50 -7.38
CA SER A 10 -0.72 -3.35 -8.16
C SER A 10 -2.16 -2.96 -7.86
N VAL A 11 -2.97 -2.69 -8.89
CA VAL A 11 -4.39 -2.39 -8.71
C VAL A 11 -5.21 -3.59 -9.16
N GLY A 12 -6.15 -4.00 -8.33
CA GLY A 12 -7.09 -5.09 -8.61
C GLY A 12 -8.51 -4.72 -8.21
N SER A 13 -9.45 -5.58 -8.54
CA SER A 13 -10.82 -5.53 -8.04
C SER A 13 -11.03 -6.67 -7.05
N GLU A 14 -11.75 -6.41 -5.95
CA GLU A 14 -12.22 -7.50 -5.10
C GLU A 14 -13.10 -8.46 -5.93
N ARG A 15 -13.22 -9.74 -5.56
CA ARG A 15 -13.89 -10.80 -6.36
C ARG A 15 -15.32 -10.46 -6.83
N ALA A 16 -15.97 -9.48 -6.22
CA ALA A 16 -17.31 -9.00 -6.58
C ALA A 16 -17.32 -7.73 -7.48
N TYR A 17 -16.16 -7.20 -7.87
CA TYR A 17 -15.98 -5.97 -8.66
C TYR A 17 -16.63 -4.70 -8.06
N THR A 18 -17.00 -4.74 -6.78
CA THR A 18 -17.70 -3.62 -6.12
C THR A 18 -16.74 -2.51 -5.71
N ASN A 19 -15.51 -2.85 -5.32
CA ASN A 19 -14.49 -1.92 -4.83
C ASN A 19 -13.15 -2.19 -5.54
N LEU A 20 -12.47 -1.12 -5.95
CA LEU A 20 -11.09 -1.17 -6.43
C LEU A 20 -10.14 -1.16 -5.23
N ILE A 21 -9.13 -2.04 -5.28
CA ILE A 21 -8.09 -2.13 -4.26
C ILE A 21 -6.72 -1.91 -4.89
N ALA A 22 -5.85 -1.19 -4.20
CA ALA A 22 -4.45 -1.05 -4.56
C ALA A 22 -3.58 -1.71 -3.50
N GLU A 23 -2.78 -2.67 -3.93
CA GLU A 23 -1.74 -3.29 -3.12
C GLU A 23 -0.41 -2.57 -3.38
N ILE A 24 0.28 -2.19 -2.31
CA ILE A 24 1.59 -1.57 -2.35
C ILE A 24 2.60 -2.50 -1.69
N ILE A 25 3.71 -2.80 -2.36
CA ILE A 25 4.83 -3.56 -1.81
C ILE A 25 6.07 -2.68 -1.79
N PHE A 26 6.69 -2.48 -0.63
CA PHE A 26 7.95 -1.75 -0.50
C PHE A 26 9.11 -2.69 -0.80
N LYS A 27 9.91 -2.44 -1.84
CA LYS A 27 10.89 -3.43 -2.37
C LYS A 27 11.96 -3.83 -1.36
N ASP A 28 12.41 -2.86 -0.57
CA ASP A 28 13.50 -3.02 0.39
C ASP A 28 12.98 -3.42 1.78
N LYS A 29 11.67 -3.60 1.93
CA LYS A 29 11.02 -3.91 3.20
C LYS A 29 10.11 -5.10 3.05
N LYS A 30 9.92 -5.87 4.11
CA LYS A 30 8.94 -6.96 4.13
C LYS A 30 7.58 -6.43 4.62
N LEU A 31 7.14 -5.32 4.06
CA LEU A 31 5.94 -4.60 4.44
C LEU A 31 5.15 -4.21 3.19
N GLY A 32 3.83 -4.12 3.34
CA GLY A 32 2.94 -3.67 2.29
C GLY A 32 1.71 -2.94 2.82
N LEU A 33 0.99 -2.30 1.91
CA LEU A 33 -0.28 -1.64 2.18
C LEU A 33 -1.37 -2.21 1.28
N ILE A 34 -2.58 -2.28 1.81
CA ILE A 34 -3.79 -2.43 1.01
C ILE A 34 -4.58 -1.14 1.16
N LEU A 35 -4.85 -0.48 0.04
CA LEU A 35 -5.74 0.67 -0.05
C LEU A 35 -7.03 0.22 -0.70
N SER A 36 -8.15 0.43 -0.01
CA SER A 36 -9.48 0.15 -0.53
C SER A 36 -10.22 1.46 -0.71
N GLN A 37 -10.75 1.66 -1.92
CA GLN A 37 -11.75 2.69 -2.15
C GLN A 37 -13.10 2.07 -1.79
N GLU A 38 -13.54 2.27 -0.55
CA GLU A 38 -14.89 1.88 -0.14
C GLU A 38 -15.94 2.77 -0.82
N ARG A 39 -17.23 2.61 -0.47
CA ARG A 39 -18.41 3.21 -1.13
C ARG A 39 -18.36 4.75 -1.36
N SER A 40 -17.38 5.46 -0.79
CA SER A 40 -17.10 6.88 -1.00
C SER A 40 -15.77 7.08 -1.75
N LYS A 41 -15.76 7.89 -2.82
CA LYS A 41 -14.51 8.20 -3.56
C LYS A 41 -13.55 9.12 -2.78
N GLU A 42 -14.01 9.66 -1.66
CA GLU A 42 -13.25 10.61 -0.84
C GLU A 42 -12.50 9.91 0.31
N ASP A 43 -13.06 8.82 0.84
CA ASP A 43 -12.50 8.05 1.95
C ASP A 43 -11.80 6.80 1.41
N ILE A 44 -10.50 6.69 1.70
CA ILE A 44 -9.71 5.51 1.34
C ILE A 44 -9.20 4.88 2.62
N ASP A 45 -9.62 3.64 2.84
CA ASP A 45 -9.14 2.83 3.96
C ASP A 45 -7.77 2.28 3.62
N VAL A 46 -6.81 2.54 4.52
CA VAL A 46 -5.43 2.05 4.40
C VAL A 46 -5.19 1.00 5.46
N SER A 47 -4.99 -0.24 5.02
CA SER A 47 -4.57 -1.35 5.87
C SER A 47 -3.08 -1.61 5.69
N VAL A 48 -2.35 -1.81 6.78
CA VAL A 48 -0.93 -2.14 6.77
C VAL A 48 -0.77 -3.63 7.03
N PHE A 49 0.09 -4.30 6.26
CA PHE A 49 0.44 -5.70 6.49
C PHE A 49 1.96 -5.93 6.42
N SER A 50 2.39 -7.02 7.03
CA SER A 50 3.78 -7.46 7.04
C SER A 50 3.90 -8.82 6.37
N LEU A 51 4.97 -8.98 5.59
CA LEU A 51 5.41 -10.25 5.02
C LEU A 51 6.40 -10.99 5.96
N ILE A 52 6.66 -10.43 7.15
CA ILE A 52 7.50 -11.03 8.19
C ILE A 52 6.63 -11.86 9.13
N ASP A 53 6.92 -13.16 9.21
CA ASP A 53 6.38 -14.01 10.27
C ASP A 53 6.81 -13.49 11.65
N ASN A 54 5.89 -13.45 12.62
CA ASN A 54 6.13 -12.89 13.96
C ASN A 54 6.60 -11.41 13.94
N CYS A 55 6.07 -10.59 13.04
CA CYS A 55 6.40 -9.16 12.92
C CYS A 55 6.36 -8.40 14.26
N THR A 56 5.45 -8.79 15.17
CA THR A 56 5.36 -8.24 16.53
C THR A 56 6.67 -8.40 17.31
N ASP A 57 7.26 -9.61 17.29
CA ASP A 57 8.52 -9.89 17.98
C ASP A 57 9.69 -9.13 17.33
N HIS A 58 9.64 -8.94 16.01
CA HIS A 58 10.62 -8.13 15.28
C HIS A 58 10.53 -6.65 15.64
N PHE A 59 9.32 -6.13 15.90
CA PHE A 59 9.12 -4.74 16.32
C PHE A 59 9.58 -4.49 17.76
N TYR A 60 9.31 -5.44 18.67
CA TYR A 60 9.72 -5.30 20.07
C TYR A 60 11.22 -5.55 20.30
N ASN A 61 11.88 -6.32 19.43
CA ASN A 61 13.33 -6.47 19.46
C ASN A 61 13.99 -5.28 18.73
N SER A 62 14.49 -4.31 19.50
CA SER A 62 15.05 -3.04 19.04
C SER A 62 16.13 -3.15 17.96
N ASP A 63 16.82 -4.29 17.88
CA ASP A 63 17.90 -4.54 16.90
C ASP A 63 17.38 -4.77 15.47
N ARG A 64 16.06 -4.87 15.26
CA ARG A 64 15.42 -5.14 13.96
C ARG A 64 14.36 -4.11 13.56
N VAL A 65 14.30 -2.97 14.24
CA VAL A 65 13.31 -1.92 13.97
C VAL A 65 13.39 -1.40 12.54
N ASP A 66 14.60 -1.35 11.96
CA ASP A 66 14.80 -0.93 10.57
C ASP A 66 14.15 -1.89 9.57
N ASP A 67 14.00 -3.18 9.89
CA ASP A 67 13.37 -4.17 9.00
C ASP A 67 11.85 -3.98 8.90
N VAL A 68 11.25 -3.33 9.91
CA VAL A 68 9.81 -3.15 10.09
C VAL A 68 9.37 -1.68 10.09
N THR A 69 10.26 -0.75 9.75
CA THR A 69 9.94 0.68 9.62
C THR A 69 9.98 1.13 8.18
N ILE A 70 9.09 2.08 7.86
CA ILE A 70 9.01 2.75 6.56
C ILE A 70 9.19 4.24 6.80
N ASP A 71 10.02 4.84 5.97
CA ASP A 71 10.18 6.30 5.91
C ASP A 71 8.83 6.97 5.57
N ILE A 72 8.44 7.97 6.37
CA ILE A 72 7.11 8.57 6.29
C ILE A 72 6.86 9.24 4.93
N ASP A 73 7.89 9.85 4.33
CA ASP A 73 7.76 10.47 3.01
C ASP A 73 7.51 9.42 1.93
N THR A 74 8.21 8.29 2.02
CA THR A 74 8.01 7.13 1.14
C THR A 74 6.60 6.53 1.32
N LEU A 75 6.09 6.47 2.55
CA LEU A 75 4.73 6.01 2.85
C LEU A 75 3.68 6.93 2.20
N ILE A 76 3.83 8.24 2.38
CA ILE A 76 2.90 9.25 1.84
C ILE A 76 2.94 9.26 0.31
N GLU A 77 4.13 9.17 -0.30
CA GLU A 77 4.30 9.09 -1.75
C GLU A 77 3.56 7.87 -2.33
N ALA A 78 3.74 6.71 -1.71
CA ALA A 78 3.10 5.48 -2.15
C ALA A 78 1.57 5.54 -2.04
N ILE A 79 1.04 6.06 -0.92
CA ILE A 79 -0.40 6.25 -0.74
C ILE A 79 -0.95 7.19 -1.81
N ASN A 80 -0.33 8.35 -2.03
CA ASN A 80 -0.81 9.31 -3.02
C ASN A 80 -0.81 8.73 -4.43
N GLU A 81 0.23 7.99 -4.82
CA GLU A 81 0.26 7.34 -6.14
C GLU A 81 -0.82 6.26 -6.27
N ALA A 82 -1.06 5.46 -5.23
CA ALA A 82 -2.13 4.47 -5.23
C ALA A 82 -3.52 5.11 -5.32
N LYS A 83 -3.77 6.20 -4.57
CA LYS A 83 -5.01 6.98 -4.66
C LYS A 83 -5.25 7.50 -6.08
N GLU A 84 -4.21 8.01 -6.73
CA GLU A 84 -4.31 8.52 -8.10
C GLU A 84 -4.64 7.38 -9.09
N ARG A 85 -3.98 6.23 -8.97
CA ARG A 85 -4.26 5.07 -9.82
C ARG A 85 -5.68 4.52 -9.64
N LEU A 86 -6.16 4.44 -8.40
CA LEU A 86 -7.53 4.03 -8.10
C LEU A 86 -8.54 4.98 -8.76
N ARG A 87 -8.34 6.30 -8.61
CA ARG A 87 -9.18 7.32 -9.25
C ARG A 87 -9.21 7.23 -10.77
N LEU A 88 -8.07 6.99 -11.40
CA LEU A 88 -7.97 6.85 -12.86
C LEU A 88 -8.70 5.61 -13.40
N LEU A 89 -8.86 4.57 -12.58
CA LEU A 89 -9.53 3.32 -12.95
C LEU A 89 -11.02 3.32 -12.55
N ASP A 90 -11.40 4.19 -11.62
CA ASP A 90 -12.78 4.41 -11.15
C ASP A 90 -13.57 5.35 -12.10
N VAL A 91 -13.49 5.07 -13.40
CA VAL A 91 -14.26 5.77 -14.45
C VAL A 91 -15.62 5.07 -14.58
N PRO A 92 -16.75 5.80 -14.50
CA PRO A 92 -18.05 5.19 -14.72
C PRO A 92 -18.12 4.59 -16.12
N ARG A 93 -18.42 3.29 -16.20
CA ARG A 93 -18.81 2.66 -17.47
C ARG A 93 -20.26 3.08 -17.73
N GLU A 94 -20.45 4.00 -18.67
CA GLU A 94 -21.77 4.30 -19.24
C GLU A 94 -22.44 3.04 -19.79
#